data_AF-A0A9E4EMC5-F1
#
_entry.id   AF-A0A9E4EMC5-F1
#
_cell.length_a   1.000
_cell.length_b   1.000
_cell.length_c   1.000
_cell.angle_alpha   90.00
_cell.angle_beta   90.00
_cell.angle_gamma   90.00
#
_symmetry.space_group_name_H-M   'P 1'
#
loop_
_entity.id
_entity.type
_entity.pdbx_description
1 polymer ?
#
loop_
_entity_poly.entity_id
_entity_poly.type
_entity_poly.pdbx_seq_one_letter_code
_entity_poly.pdbx_strand_id
1 'polypeptide(L)'
;MLDLELIEPSEVDRAASVFHRDGLAVVTDALTDEEFAFLVEGAHRVVAEQTSAIPLEKANRGFARYSFGSQIHHPEWAMLVDLPTILPIIEAIFNSNQFVCSGAGGDYSLPDAK
;
A
#
# COMPACT_ATOMS: atom_id res chain seq x y z
N MET A 1 21.10 -3.80 -8.19
CA MET A 1 19.83 -3.09 -8.42
C MET A 1 18.90 -4.09 -9.06
N LEU A 2 17.69 -4.28 -8.54
CA LEU A 2 16.70 -5.11 -9.23
C LEU A 2 16.27 -4.35 -10.49
N ASP A 3 16.26 -5.03 -11.64
CA ASP A 3 15.69 -4.49 -12.87
C ASP A 3 14.18 -4.69 -12.80
N LEU A 4 13.45 -3.61 -12.52
CA LEU A 4 12.01 -3.65 -12.27
C LEU A 4 11.26 -3.17 -13.50
N GLU A 5 10.36 -4.01 -13.99
CA GLU A 5 9.46 -3.68 -15.09
C GLU A 5 8.32 -2.80 -14.56
N LEU A 6 8.14 -1.62 -15.17
CA LEU A 6 7.04 -0.69 -14.90
C LEU A 6 5.86 -1.03 -15.81
N ILE A 7 4.68 -1.20 -15.24
CA ILE A 7 3.49 -1.71 -15.92
C ILE A 7 2.33 -0.73 -15.72
N GLU A 8 1.63 -0.38 -16.78
CA GLU A 8 0.45 0.47 -16.69
C GLU A 8 -0.74 -0.32 -16.09
N PRO A 9 -1.69 0.32 -15.37
CA PRO A 9 -2.85 -0.36 -14.80
C PRO A 9 -3.69 -1.14 -15.83
N SER A 10 -3.66 -0.70 -17.09
CA SER A 10 -4.37 -1.34 -18.21
C SER A 10 -3.72 -2.63 -18.71
N GLU A 11 -2.46 -2.90 -18.38
CA GLU A 11 -1.69 -4.06 -18.84
C GLU A 11 -1.87 -5.27 -17.91
N VAL A 12 -3.14 -5.63 -17.65
CA VAL A 12 -3.56 -6.63 -16.66
C VAL A 12 -2.84 -7.98 -16.81
N ASP A 13 -2.85 -8.55 -18.02
CA ASP A 13 -2.23 -9.86 -18.29
C ASP A 13 -0.71 -9.81 -18.10
N ARG A 14 -0.09 -8.65 -18.38
CA ARG A 14 1.34 -8.45 -18.21
C ARG A 14 1.69 -8.36 -16.72
N ALA A 15 0.93 -7.59 -15.95
CA ALA A 15 1.09 -7.49 -14.51
C ALA A 15 0.99 -8.86 -13.83
N ALA A 16 -0.02 -9.66 -14.18
CA ALA A 16 -0.17 -11.02 -13.66
C ALA A 16 1.00 -11.94 -14.08
N SER A 17 1.41 -11.87 -15.35
CA SER A 17 2.55 -12.66 -15.84
C SER A 17 3.86 -12.32 -15.13
N VAL A 18 4.13 -11.03 -14.90
CA VAL A 18 5.33 -10.55 -14.17
C VAL A 18 5.25 -10.98 -12.71
N PHE A 19 4.09 -10.84 -12.05
CA PHE A 19 3.90 -11.31 -10.69
C PHE A 19 4.16 -12.81 -10.54
N HIS A 20 3.64 -13.66 -11.43
CA HIS A 20 3.89 -15.10 -11.37
C HIS A 20 5.35 -15.46 -11.67
N ARG A 21 6.07 -14.67 -12.48
CA ARG A 21 7.48 -14.87 -12.79
C ARG A 21 8.39 -14.44 -11.63
N ASP A 22 8.15 -13.26 -11.07
CA ASP A 22 9.10 -12.55 -10.19
C ASP A 22 8.66 -12.51 -8.72
N GLY A 23 7.39 -12.84 -8.44
CA GLY A 23 6.78 -12.71 -7.10
C GLY A 23 6.35 -11.29 -6.75
N LEU A 24 6.50 -10.33 -7.66
CA LEU A 24 6.04 -8.94 -7.52
C LEU A 24 5.75 -8.33 -8.90
N ALA A 25 4.93 -7.27 -8.94
CA ALA A 25 4.74 -6.42 -10.12
C ALA A 25 4.72 -4.95 -9.67
N VAL A 26 5.32 -4.06 -10.45
CA VAL A 26 5.33 -2.62 -10.19
C VAL A 26 4.35 -1.95 -11.15
N VAL A 27 3.25 -1.45 -10.60
CA VAL A 27 2.22 -0.76 -11.38
C VAL A 27 2.41 0.75 -11.21
N THR A 28 2.57 1.46 -12.32
CA THR A 28 2.65 2.93 -12.33
C THR A 28 1.25 3.52 -12.27
N ASP A 29 1.15 4.78 -11.83
CA ASP A 29 -0.10 5.57 -11.90
C ASP A 29 -1.32 4.84 -11.31
N ALA A 30 -1.10 4.06 -10.24
CA ALA A 30 -2.15 3.29 -9.57
C ALA A 30 -3.19 4.19 -8.88
N LEU A 31 -2.81 5.42 -8.53
CA LEU A 31 -3.66 6.45 -7.95
C LEU A 31 -3.60 7.69 -8.84
N THR A 32 -4.72 8.40 -8.94
CA THR A 32 -4.74 9.77 -9.47
C THR A 32 -4.02 10.72 -8.51
N ASP A 33 -3.64 11.91 -8.99
CA ASP A 33 -3.03 12.95 -8.15
C ASP A 33 -3.91 13.34 -6.95
N GLU A 34 -5.23 13.35 -7.13
CA GLU A 34 -6.20 13.67 -6.08
C GLU A 34 -6.27 12.57 -5.00
N GLU A 35 -6.39 11.31 -5.43
CA GLU A 35 -6.38 10.15 -4.52
C GLU A 35 -5.05 10.04 -3.77
N PHE A 36 -3.94 10.30 -4.45
CA PHE A 36 -2.61 10.31 -3.83
C PHE A 36 -2.50 11.43 -2.79
N ALA A 37 -2.91 12.66 -3.11
CA ALA A 37 -2.89 13.77 -2.17
C ALA A 37 -3.78 13.48 -0.95
N PHE A 38 -4.98 12.93 -1.18
CA PHE A 38 -5.89 12.53 -0.12
C PHE A 38 -5.27 11.48 0.82
N LEU A 39 -4.64 10.44 0.25
CA LEU A 39 -3.95 9.41 1.02
C LEU A 39 -2.79 10.01 1.85
N VAL A 40 -1.99 10.89 1.26
CA VAL A 40 -0.85 11.52 1.91
C VAL A 40 -1.29 12.36 3.11
N GLU A 41 -2.36 13.14 2.98
CA GLU A 41 -2.91 13.93 4.10
C GLU A 41 -3.35 13.04 5.27
N GLY A 42 -4.06 11.94 4.98
CA GLY A 42 -4.47 10.98 6.01
C GLY A 42 -3.28 10.28 6.66
N ALA A 43 -2.29 9.87 5.87
CA ALA A 43 -1.06 9.25 6.36
C ALA A 43 -0.32 10.19 7.32
N HIS A 44 -0.12 11.46 6.95
CA HIS A 44 0.53 12.43 7.81
C HIS A 44 -0.21 12.66 9.13
N ARG A 45 -1.54 12.73 9.09
CA ARG A 45 -2.37 12.85 10.30
C ARG A 45 -2.17 11.66 11.24
N VAL A 46 -2.28 10.43 10.74
CA VAL A 46 -2.11 9.22 11.58
C VAL A 46 -0.68 9.08 12.10
N VAL A 47 0.34 9.43 11.30
CA VAL A 47 1.74 9.47 11.75
C VAL A 47 1.90 10.47 12.90
N ALA A 48 1.35 11.68 12.80
CA ALA A 48 1.45 12.69 13.85
C ALA A 48 0.78 12.23 15.15
N GLU A 49 -0.40 11.61 15.06
CA GLU A 49 -1.12 11.04 16.20
C GLU A 49 -0.29 9.92 16.88
N GLN A 50 0.20 8.95 16.12
CA GLN A 50 0.95 7.82 16.66
C GLN A 50 2.29 8.22 17.27
N THR A 51 3.03 9.10 16.60
CA THR A 51 4.35 9.54 17.08
C THR A 51 4.28 10.47 18.29
N SER A 52 3.16 11.20 18.45
CA SER A 52 2.87 11.95 19.68
C SER A 52 2.55 11.03 20.86
N ALA A 53 1.96 9.87 20.60
CA ALA A 53 1.55 8.90 21.62
C ALA A 53 2.64 7.87 21.98
N ILE A 54 3.50 7.51 21.02
CA ILE A 54 4.44 6.38 21.12
C ILE A 54 5.86 6.88 20.83
N PRO A 55 6.75 6.95 21.84
CA PRO A 55 8.15 7.30 21.65
C PRO A 55 8.89 6.32 20.72
N LEU A 56 9.97 6.79 20.09
CA LEU A 56 10.73 6.06 19.05
C LEU A 56 11.23 4.69 19.52
N GLU A 57 11.66 4.57 20.78
CA GLU A 57 12.19 3.34 21.36
C GLU A 57 11.10 2.29 21.63
N LYS A 58 9.84 2.72 21.65
CA LYS A 58 8.66 1.89 21.89
C LYS A 58 7.82 1.70 20.63
N ALA A 59 8.32 2.13 19.48
CA ALA A 59 7.65 1.92 18.21
C ALA A 59 7.44 0.41 17.94
N ASN A 60 6.29 0.07 17.38
CA ASN A 60 5.77 -1.30 17.35
C ASN A 60 6.44 -2.23 16.29
N ARG A 61 7.39 -1.71 15.50
CA ARG A 61 8.22 -2.47 14.54
C ARG A 61 9.72 -2.34 14.79
N GLY A 62 10.12 -1.88 15.98
CA GLY A 62 11.51 -1.58 16.33
C GLY A 62 11.81 -0.10 16.26
N PHE A 63 13.04 0.30 16.62
CA PHE A 63 13.40 1.71 16.80
C PHE A 63 12.99 2.58 15.60
N ALA A 64 12.12 3.57 15.86
CA ALA A 64 11.62 4.53 14.88
C ALA A 64 10.87 3.91 13.66
N ARG A 65 10.47 2.62 13.76
CA ARG A 65 9.63 1.93 12.77
C ARG A 65 8.26 1.63 13.36
N TYR A 66 7.23 2.01 12.63
CA TYR A 66 5.85 1.88 13.06
C TYR A 66 5.04 1.14 12.00
N SER A 67 4.11 0.34 12.47
CA SER A 67 2.95 -0.09 11.71
C SER A 67 1.82 0.89 11.98
N PHE A 68 1.13 1.29 10.93
CA PHE A 68 -0.14 1.98 11.04
C PHE A 68 -1.17 1.13 11.82
N GLY A 69 -1.07 -0.21 11.78
CA GLY A 69 -2.17 -1.08 12.20
C GLY A 69 -3.34 -1.01 11.20
N SER A 70 -4.50 -1.51 11.59
CA SER A 70 -5.70 -1.41 10.74
C SER A 70 -6.22 0.02 10.72
N GLN A 71 -6.28 0.61 9.54
CA GLN A 71 -6.74 1.97 9.29
C GLN A 71 -7.97 2.02 8.38
N ILE A 72 -8.64 0.88 8.15
CA ILE A 72 -9.83 0.80 7.28
C ILE A 72 -11.00 1.72 7.68
N HIS A 73 -11.00 2.21 8.93
CA HIS A 73 -11.98 3.16 9.43
C HIS A 73 -11.74 4.60 8.94
N HIS A 74 -10.59 4.87 8.33
CA HIS A 74 -10.26 6.12 7.67
C HIS A 74 -10.60 6.04 6.17
N PRO A 75 -11.27 7.07 5.60
CA PRO A 75 -11.64 7.06 4.19
C PRO A 75 -10.43 6.95 3.25
N GLU A 76 -9.28 7.49 3.65
CA GLU A 76 -8.01 7.44 2.90
C GLU A 76 -7.55 5.99 2.66
N TRP A 77 -7.71 5.11 3.65
CA TRP A 77 -7.38 3.68 3.51
C TRP A 77 -8.54 2.86 2.91
N ALA A 78 -9.79 3.23 3.19
CA ALA A 78 -10.95 2.58 2.61
C ALA A 78 -10.96 2.71 1.07
N MET A 79 -10.56 3.87 0.54
CA MET A 79 -10.39 4.10 -0.89
C MET A 79 -9.43 3.07 -1.52
N LEU A 80 -8.36 2.69 -0.83
CA LEU A 80 -7.36 1.75 -1.35
C LEU A 80 -7.86 0.31 -1.48
N VAL A 81 -8.97 -0.05 -0.82
CA VAL A 81 -9.52 -1.41 -0.87
C VAL A 81 -10.24 -1.69 -2.19
N ASP A 82 -10.85 -0.66 -2.78
CA ASP A 82 -11.66 -0.75 -3.98
C ASP A 82 -11.10 0.16 -5.07
N LEU A 83 -9.89 -0.16 -5.54
CA LEU A 83 -9.18 0.58 -6.59
C LEU A 83 -9.39 -0.07 -7.97
N PRO A 84 -10.11 0.58 -8.90
CA PRO A 84 -10.35 0.03 -10.24
C PRO A 84 -9.08 -0.20 -11.06
N THR A 85 -7.99 0.51 -10.75
CA THR A 85 -6.67 0.37 -11.37
C THR A 85 -5.95 -0.91 -10.94
N ILE A 86 -6.30 -1.49 -9.79
CA ILE A 86 -5.58 -2.62 -9.18
C ILE A 86 -6.43 -3.90 -9.13
N LEU A 87 -7.74 -3.79 -8.89
CA LEU A 87 -8.60 -4.97 -8.74
C LEU A 87 -8.56 -5.94 -9.95
N PRO A 88 -8.59 -5.48 -11.22
CA PRO A 88 -8.46 -6.39 -12.37
C PRO A 88 -7.14 -7.16 -12.39
N ILE A 89 -6.04 -6.55 -11.92
CA ILE A 89 -4.73 -7.20 -11.81
C ILE A 89 -4.76 -8.29 -10.73
N ILE A 90 -5.37 -8.01 -9.58
CA ILE A 90 -5.54 -9.02 -8.51
C ILE A 90 -6.41 -10.18 -8.99
N GLU A 91 -7.51 -9.90 -9.68
CA GLU A 91 -8.38 -10.92 -10.28
C GLU A 91 -7.62 -11.82 -11.26
N ALA A 92 -6.77 -11.23 -12.10
CA ALA A 92 -5.93 -11.96 -13.05
C ALA A 92 -4.87 -12.82 -12.34
N ILE A 93 -4.19 -12.28 -11.32
CA ILE A 93 -3.20 -13.02 -10.51
C ILE A 93 -3.83 -14.23 -9.81
N PHE A 94 -5.03 -14.06 -9.25
CA PHE A 94 -5.73 -15.15 -8.56
C PHE A 94 -6.55 -16.04 -9.49
N ASN A 95 -6.72 -15.65 -10.75
CA ASN A 95 -7.65 -16.25 -11.70
C ASN A 95 -9.05 -16.43 -11.07
N SER A 96 -9.48 -15.43 -10.29
CA SER A 96 -10.68 -15.45 -9.47
C SER A 96 -11.01 -14.07 -8.94
N ASN A 97 -12.30 -13.75 -8.88
CA ASN A 97 -12.83 -12.57 -8.17
C ASN A 97 -13.34 -12.90 -6.75
N GLN A 98 -13.09 -14.11 -6.27
CA GLN A 98 -13.50 -14.58 -4.94
C GLN A 98 -12.37 -14.37 -3.94
N PHE A 99 -12.09 -13.12 -3.61
CA PHE A 99 -11.13 -12.73 -2.57
C PHE A 99 -11.73 -11.68 -1.64
N VAL A 100 -11.11 -11.53 -0.47
CA VAL A 100 -11.51 -10.54 0.52
C VAL A 100 -10.30 -9.75 0.97
N CYS A 101 -10.48 -8.46 1.22
CA CYS A 101 -9.47 -7.66 1.91
C CYS A 101 -9.39 -8.11 3.37
N SER A 102 -8.24 -8.68 3.78
CA SER A 102 -8.01 -9.12 5.16
C SER A 102 -7.53 -7.99 6.09
N GLY A 103 -7.16 -6.83 5.53
CA GLY A 103 -6.72 -5.67 6.30
C GLY A 103 -6.23 -4.54 5.40
N ALA A 104 -6.42 -3.31 5.87
CA ALA A 104 -5.88 -2.10 5.24
C ALA A 104 -5.11 -1.31 6.29
N GLY A 105 -3.85 -1.02 6.00
CA GLY A 105 -2.92 -0.41 6.94
C GLY A 105 -1.62 -0.05 6.25
N GLY A 106 -0.50 -0.42 6.85
CA GLY A 106 0.83 -0.24 6.26
C GLY A 106 1.89 -0.08 7.34
N ASP A 107 3.09 0.28 6.91
CA ASP A 107 4.20 0.60 7.79
C ASP A 107 4.87 1.91 7.33
N TYR A 108 5.46 2.63 8.27
CA TYR A 108 6.28 3.80 8.00
C TYR A 108 7.53 3.78 8.89
N SER A 109 8.59 4.40 8.37
CA SER A 109 9.86 4.54 9.09
C SER A 109 10.20 6.03 9.20
N LEU A 110 10.52 6.46 10.40
CA LEU A 110 11.04 7.81 10.64
C LEU A 110 12.55 7.86 10.38
N PRO A 111 13.15 9.06 10.30
CA PRO A 111 14.60 9.20 10.23
C PRO A 111 15.31 8.36 11.30
N ASP A 112 16.49 7.83 10.93
CA ASP A 112 17.33 6.98 11.79
C ASP A 112 16.73 5.61 12.18
N ALA A 113 15.63 5.19 11.55
CA ALA A 113 15.11 3.83 11.67
C ALA A 113 16.19 2.77 11.39
N LYS A 114 16.20 1.71 12.21
CA LYS A 114 17.16 0.60 12.14
C LYS A 114 16.47 -0.72 11.86
#